data_AF-A0A8S3C7L0-F1
#
_entry.id   AF-A0A8S3C7L0-F1
#
_cell.length_a   1.000
_cell.length_b   1.000
_cell.length_c   1.000
_cell.angle_alpha   90.00
_cell.angle_beta   90.00
_cell.angle_gamma   90.00
#
_symmetry.space_group_name_H-M   'P 1'
#
loop_
_entity.id
_entity.type
_entity.pdbx_description
1 polymer ?
#
loop_
_entity_poly.entity_id
_entity_poly.type
_entity_poly.pdbx_seq_one_letter_code
_entity_poly.pdbx_strand_id
1 'polypeptide(L)' 'LDQHCSVMKKAVLSTIQEHNIKTADIGGTATTTQFIECVLNEIVKMTPTIGFHYEMQKPTLTFRYKNID' A
#
# COMPACT_ATOMS: atom_id res chain seq x y z
N LEU A 1 6.17 16.91 -4.81
CA LEU A 1 4.78 16.73 -4.31
C LEU A 1 3.94 15.95 -5.33
N ASP A 2 3.88 16.43 -6.58
CA ASP A 2 3.07 15.83 -7.66
C ASP A 2 3.33 14.34 -7.91
N GLN A 3 4.60 13.92 -7.83
CA GLN A 3 4.96 12.51 -7.98
C GLN A 3 4.35 11.63 -6.88
N HIS A 4 4.35 12.08 -5.63
CA HIS A 4 3.75 11.32 -4.51
C HIS A 4 2.23 11.21 -4.68
N CYS A 5 1.57 12.31 -5.06
CA CYS A 5 0.14 12.31 -5.35
C CYS A 5 -0.22 11.35 -6.49
N SER A 6 0.62 11.31 -7.54
CA SER A 6 0.44 10.40 -8.68
C SER A 6 0.57 8.93 -8.27
N VAL A 7 1.58 8.60 -7.46
CA VAL A 7 1.77 7.23 -6.93
C VAL A 7 0.58 6.80 -6.06
N MET A 8 0.16 7.64 -5.12
CA MET A 8 -1.00 7.33 -4.27
C MET A 8 -2.28 7.12 -5.08
N LYS A 9 -2.53 7.99 -6.06
CA LYS A 9 -3.69 7.85 -6.96
C LYS A 9 -3.65 6.54 -7.74
N LYS A 10 -2.49 6.19 -8.32
CA LYS A 10 -2.31 4.94 -9.08
C LYS A 10 -2.50 3.71 -8.20
N ALA A 11 -1.95 3.70 -6.99
CA ALA A 11 -2.09 2.60 -6.06
C ALA A 11 -3.57 2.33 -5.71
N VAL A 12 -4.32 3.38 -5.37
CA VAL A 12 -5.77 3.25 -5.10
C VAL A 12 -6.53 2.72 -6.32
N LEU A 13 -6.23 3.24 -7.52
CA LEU A 13 -6.87 2.76 -8.76
C LEU A 13 -6.54 1.29 -9.05
N SER A 14 -5.28 0.86 -8.92
CA SER A 14 -4.89 -0.54 -9.10
C SER A 14 -5.60 -1.45 -8.10
N THR A 15 -5.66 -1.08 -6.81
CA THR A 15 -6.41 -1.83 -5.79
C THR A 15 -7.87 -2.06 -6.18
N ILE A 16 -8.55 -1.03 -6.71
CA ILE A 16 -9.98 -1.11 -7.09
C ILE A 16 -10.18 -1.83 -8.42
N GLN A 17 -9.37 -1.52 -9.44
CA GLN A 17 -9.60 -1.93 -10.83
C GLN A 17 -8.94 -3.26 -11.17
N GLU A 18 -7.71 -3.47 -10.72
CA GLU A 18 -6.90 -4.65 -11.07
C GLU A 18 -7.09 -5.76 -10.04
N HIS A 19 -6.98 -5.43 -8.75
CA HIS A 19 -7.13 -6.42 -7.67
C HIS A 19 -8.58 -6.67 -7.26
N ASN A 20 -9.52 -5.83 -7.73
CA ASN A 20 -10.94 -5.87 -7.38
C ASN A 20 -11.20 -5.89 -5.86
N ILE A 21 -10.30 -5.27 -5.08
CA ILE A 21 -10.44 -5.13 -3.63
C ILE A 21 -11.25 -3.85 -3.37
N LYS A 22 -12.48 -4.02 -2.88
CA LYS A 22 -13.47 -2.94 -2.70
C LYS A 22 -14.15 -3.07 -1.35
N THR A 23 -14.36 -1.96 -0.67
CA THR A 23 -15.13 -1.89 0.58
C THR A 23 -16.64 -1.87 0.28
N ALA A 24 -17.46 -2.11 1.31
CA ALA A 24 -18.91 -2.27 1.18
C ALA A 24 -19.61 -1.04 0.57
N ASP A 25 -19.13 0.17 0.87
CA ASP A 25 -19.68 1.44 0.37
C ASP A 25 -19.57 1.61 -1.14
N ILE A 26 -18.63 0.90 -1.79
CA ILE A 26 -18.46 0.89 -3.25
C ILE A 26 -18.76 -0.49 -3.86
N GLY A 27 -19.54 -1.32 -3.15
CA GLY A 27 -20.08 -2.59 -3.66
C GLY A 27 -19.13 -3.79 -3.57
N GLY A 28 -18.15 -3.77 -2.68
CA GLY A 28 -17.29 -4.91 -2.39
C GLY A 28 -17.55 -5.55 -1.03
N THR A 29 -16.67 -6.48 -0.64
CA THR A 29 -16.73 -7.20 0.63
C THR A 29 -15.44 -7.09 1.44
N ALA A 30 -14.45 -6.35 0.95
CA ALA A 30 -13.18 -6.17 1.65
C ALA A 30 -13.38 -5.30 2.89
N THR A 31 -12.67 -5.66 3.96
CA THR A 31 -12.52 -4.81 5.14
C THR A 31 -11.60 -3.62 4.84
N THR A 32 -11.70 -2.56 5.63
CA THR A 32 -10.78 -1.41 5.55
C THR A 32 -9.31 -1.84 5.64
N THR A 33 -9.01 -2.82 6.51
CA THR A 33 -7.66 -3.37 6.67
C THR A 33 -7.15 -4.03 5.39
N GLN A 34 -7.98 -4.88 4.75
CA GLN A 34 -7.60 -5.54 3.50
C GLN A 34 -7.39 -4.53 2.36
N PHE A 35 -8.26 -3.51 2.29
CA PHE A 35 -8.13 -2.45 1.30
C PHE A 35 -6.81 -1.69 1.48
N ILE A 36 -6.51 -1.22 2.71
CA ILE A 36 -5.30 -0.43 2.94
C ILE A 36 -4.01 -1.26 2.84
N GLU A 37 -4.01 -2.53 3.25
CA GLU A 37 -2.88 -3.45 3.04
C GLU A 37 -2.54 -3.57 1.54
N CYS A 38 -3.56 -3.68 0.68
CA CYS A 38 -3.36 -3.73 -0.77
C CYS A 38 -2.83 -2.41 -1.34
N VAL A 39 -3.40 -1.26 -0.93
CA VAL A 39 -2.90 0.06 -1.37
C VAL A 39 -1.45 0.27 -0.98
N LEU A 40 -1.06 -0.08 0.24
CA LEU A 40 0.33 0.05 0.70
C LEU A 40 1.28 -0.86 -0.10
N ASN A 41 0.87 -2.09 -0.39
CA ASN A 41 1.65 -3.00 -1.24
C ASN A 41 1.85 -2.43 -2.66
N GLU A 42 0.83 -1.80 -3.25
CA GLU A 42 0.94 -1.14 -4.55
C GLU A 42 1.87 0.08 -4.52
N ILE A 43 1.83 0.89 -3.45
CA ILE A 43 2.77 1.99 -3.26
C ILE A 43 4.21 1.47 -3.24
N VAL A 44 4.50 0.42 -2.47
CA VAL A 44 5.84 -0.17 -2.36
C VAL A 44 6.38 -0.63 -3.72
N LYS A 45 5.55 -1.20 -4.59
CA LYS A 45 5.95 -1.60 -5.95
C LYS A 45 6.30 -0.42 -6.85
N MET A 46 5.67 0.73 -6.63
CA MET A 46 5.79 1.92 -7.49
C MET A 46 6.83 2.93 -6.97
N THR A 47 7.22 2.84 -5.71
CA THR A 47 8.27 3.66 -5.13
C THR A 47 9.63 2.96 -5.25
N PRO A 48 10.69 3.66 -5.66
CA PRO A 48 12.03 3.09 -5.58
C PRO A 48 12.35 2.69 -4.14
N THR A 49 13.11 1.62 -3.97
CA THR A 49 13.59 1.15 -2.66
C THR A 49 14.45 2.25 -2.04
N ILE A 50 13.84 3.11 -1.23
CA ILE A 50 14.57 3.97 -0.31
C ILE A 50 15.02 3.02 0.78
N GLY A 51 16.33 2.77 0.94
CA GLY A 51 17.06 2.29 2.13
C GLY A 51 16.36 1.58 3.32
N PHE A 52 15.17 1.01 3.18
CA PHE A 52 14.26 0.69 4.27
C PHE A 52 13.51 -0.58 3.86
N HIS A 53 13.87 -1.67 4.53
CA HIS A 53 13.18 -2.93 4.40
C HIS A 53 11.90 -2.87 5.25
N TYR A 54 10.74 -2.93 4.60
CA TYR A 54 9.46 -3.04 5.29
C TYR A 54 9.08 -4.52 5.39
N GLU A 55 9.11 -5.07 6.60
CA GLU A 55 8.56 -6.40 6.89
C GLU A 55 7.23 -6.26 7.63
N MET A 56 6.15 -6.73 7.01
CA MET A 56 4.87 -6.92 7.68
C MET A 56 4.97 -8.13 8.62
N GLN A 57 5.14 -7.90 9.92
CA GLN A 57 4.91 -8.91 10.95
C GLN A 57 3.57 -8.62 11.63
N LYS A 58 2.56 -9.47 11.42
CA LYS A 58 1.30 -9.42 12.20
C LYS A 58 1.58 -9.84 13.66
N PRO A 59 0.96 -9.19 14.68
CA PRO A 59 -0.07 -8.14 14.62
C PRO A 59 0.44 -6.72 14.95
N THR A 60 1.76 -6.47 14.98
CA THR A 60 2.28 -5.16 15.40
C THR A 60 3.17 -4.54 14.33
N LEU A 61 2.69 -3.48 13.70
CA LEU A 61 3.48 -2.62 12.81
C LEU A 61 4.68 -2.08 13.59
N THR A 62 5.87 -2.65 13.35
CA THR A 62 7.12 -2.23 13.97
C THR A 62 8.01 -1.62 12.90
N PHE A 63 8.29 -0.32 13.00
CA PHE A 63 9.22 0.36 12.11
C PHE A 63 10.66 0.10 12.57
N ARG A 64 11.46 -0.61 11.76
CA ARG A 64 12.89 -0.80 12.02
C ARG A 64 13.73 -0.01 11.02
N TYR A 65 14.59 0.86 11.55
CA TYR A 65 15.57 1.62 10.79
C TYR A 65 16.79 0.75 10.50
N LYS A 66 17.23 0.67 9.23
CA LYS A 66 18.53 0.10 8.88
C LYS A 66 19.13 0.92 7.75
N ASN A 67 20.30 1.53 7.98
CA ASN A 67 21.05 2.19 6.91
C ASN A 67 21.50 1.14 5.89
N ILE A 68 21.41 1.48 4.61
CA ILE A 68 22.07 0.76 3.54
C ILE A 68 23.22 1.66 3.09
N ASP A 69 24.45 1.19 3.27
CA ASP A 69 25.69 1.83 2.78
C ASP A 69 25.75 1.82 1.25
#